data_AF-A0A2M7INP4-F1
#
_entry.id   AF-A0A2M7INP4-F1
#
_cell.length_a   1.000
_cell.length_b   1.000
_cell.length_c   1.000
_cell.angle_alpha   90.00
_cell.angle_beta   90.00
_cell.angle_gamma   90.00
#
_symmetry.space_group_name_H-M   'P 1'
#
loop_
_entity.id
_entity.type
_entity.pdbx_description
1 polymer ?
#
loop_
_entity_poly.entity_id
_entity_poly.type
_entity_poly.pdbx_seq_one_letter_code
_entity_poly.pdbx_strand_id
1 'polypeptide(L)'
;LDSAVDDKLRELRDWQDIVIDSRLGFYWIPESFKVYLDLDMEVATARIYKDATTNASRRNVGEASGSLADVITEIHKRIENEQRRFKAMYHVDPYGLENFDLIIDTSRHTPETVALTIFDVYRRWLQSETWKQEFSEIPIGYSFKNEY
;
A
#
# COMPACT_ATOMS: atom_id res chain seq x y z
N LEU A 1 -5.03 8.99 -19.45
CA LEU A 1 -4.33 9.35 -18.21
C LEU A 1 -3.42 8.19 -17.80
N ASP A 2 -3.93 6.95 -17.77
CA ASP A 2 -3.15 5.77 -17.37
C ASP A 2 -1.88 5.55 -18.23
N SER A 3 -1.94 5.65 -19.56
CA SER A 3 -0.77 5.44 -20.43
C SER A 3 0.43 6.34 -20.11
N ALA A 4 0.20 7.61 -19.75
CA ALA A 4 1.28 8.55 -19.45
C ALA A 4 1.94 8.24 -18.09
N VAL A 5 1.20 7.66 -17.15
CA VAL A 5 1.74 7.18 -15.87
C VAL A 5 2.52 5.90 -16.08
N ASP A 6 2.01 5.00 -16.92
CA ASP A 6 2.68 3.75 -17.27
C ASP A 6 4.01 4.00 -18.01
N ASP A 7 4.01 4.90 -18.99
CA ASP A 7 5.23 5.28 -19.71
C ASP A 7 6.27 5.88 -18.76
N LYS A 8 5.83 6.72 -17.81
CA LYS A 8 6.72 7.29 -16.79
C LYS A 8 7.28 6.22 -15.84
N LEU A 9 6.47 5.25 -15.43
CA LEU A 9 6.95 4.13 -14.60
C LEU A 9 7.97 3.26 -15.34
N ARG A 10 7.82 3.10 -16.66
CA ARG A 10 8.83 2.41 -17.49
C ARG A 10 10.13 3.19 -17.58
N GLU A 11 10.07 4.51 -17.77
CA GLU A 11 11.27 5.36 -17.79
C GLU A 11 12.05 5.31 -16.46
N LEU A 12 11.35 5.18 -15.33
CA LEU A 12 11.96 5.06 -14.00
C LEU A 12 12.72 3.75 -13.80
N ARG A 13 12.53 2.73 -14.64
CA ARG A 13 13.27 1.46 -14.55
C ARG A 13 14.77 1.62 -14.75
N ASP A 14 15.20 2.63 -15.52
CA ASP A 14 16.61 2.91 -15.79
C ASP A 14 17.28 3.75 -14.69
N TRP A 15 16.52 4.19 -13.67
CA TRP A 15 17.02 5.01 -12.58
C TRP A 15 17.49 4.13 -11.42
N GLN A 16 18.50 4.62 -10.70
CA GLN A 16 19.04 3.97 -9.50
C GLN A 16 18.76 4.83 -8.27
N ASP A 17 18.70 4.18 -7.11
CA ASP A 17 18.54 4.82 -5.80
C ASP A 17 17.31 5.74 -5.67
N ILE A 18 16.16 5.26 -6.18
CA ILE A 18 14.88 5.97 -6.11
C ILE A 18 13.84 5.23 -5.27
N VAL A 19 12.94 6.00 -4.65
CA VAL A 19 11.75 5.48 -3.97
C VAL A 19 10.53 5.89 -4.78
N ILE A 20 9.71 4.90 -5.15
CA ILE A 20 8.50 5.10 -5.95
C ILE A 20 7.30 4.64 -5.15
N ASP A 21 6.31 5.52 -5.00
CA ASP A 21 4.97 5.15 -4.54
C ASP A 21 4.09 4.93 -5.77
N SER A 22 3.72 3.67 -6.04
CA SER A 22 2.91 3.30 -7.20
C SER A 22 2.16 1.99 -6.98
N ARG A 23 0.91 1.96 -7.46
CA ARG A 23 0.08 0.74 -7.47
C ARG A 23 0.56 -0.33 -8.45
N LEU A 24 1.33 0.04 -9.47
CA LEU A 24 1.89 -0.87 -10.48
C LEU A 24 3.42 -0.87 -10.53
N GLY A 25 4.08 -0.34 -9.49
CA GLY A 25 5.53 -0.32 -9.41
C GLY A 25 6.13 -1.72 -9.54
N PHE A 26 5.51 -2.71 -8.87
CA PHE A 26 5.94 -4.12 -8.94
C PHE A 26 5.89 -4.71 -10.36
N TYR A 27 4.94 -4.26 -11.18
CA TYR A 27 4.72 -4.79 -12.53
C TYR A 27 5.71 -4.18 -13.53
N TRP A 28 5.95 -2.87 -13.44
CA TRP A 28 6.83 -2.16 -14.36
C TRP A 28 8.32 -2.24 -14.00
N ILE A 29 8.65 -2.48 -12.73
CA ILE A 29 10.03 -2.56 -12.21
C ILE A 29 10.18 -3.82 -11.33
N PRO A 30 10.07 -5.03 -11.88
CA PRO A 30 10.08 -6.27 -11.09
C PRO A 30 11.39 -6.54 -10.33
N GLU A 31 12.48 -5.92 -10.75
CA GLU A 31 13.84 -6.02 -10.18
C GLU A 31 14.01 -5.20 -8.91
N SER A 32 13.08 -4.28 -8.66
CA SER A 32 13.10 -3.44 -7.46
C SER A 32 12.80 -4.25 -6.20
N PHE A 33 13.22 -3.73 -5.05
CA PHE A 33 12.73 -4.20 -3.76
C PHE A 33 11.31 -3.67 -3.53
N LYS A 34 10.33 -4.57 -3.47
CA LYS A 34 8.90 -4.25 -3.48
C LYS A 34 8.33 -4.37 -2.08
N VAL A 35 7.74 -3.29 -1.57
CA VAL A 35 7.16 -3.24 -0.22
C VAL A 35 5.65 -3.02 -0.32
N TYR A 36 4.88 -3.85 0.40
CA TYR A 36 3.46 -3.66 0.61
C TYR A 36 3.20 -3.14 2.02
N LEU A 37 2.58 -1.97 2.13
CA LEU A 37 2.12 -1.41 3.40
C LEU A 37 0.70 -1.86 3.62
N ASP A 38 0.53 -2.94 4.40
CA ASP A 38 -0.77 -3.41 4.83
C ASP A 38 -1.31 -2.48 5.92
N LEU A 39 -2.61 -2.23 5.87
CA LEU A 39 -3.29 -1.48 6.91
C LEU A 39 -4.65 -2.10 7.11
N ASP A 40 -4.91 -2.52 8.34
CA ASP A 40 -6.23 -2.99 8.73
C ASP A 40 -7.29 -1.95 8.33
N MET A 41 -8.34 -2.41 7.67
CA MET A 41 -9.33 -1.56 7.03
C MET A 41 -10.14 -0.75 8.06
N GLU A 42 -10.35 -1.28 9.26
CA GLU A 42 -10.99 -0.54 10.36
C GLU A 42 -10.09 0.60 10.84
N VAL A 43 -8.78 0.33 10.97
CA VAL A 43 -7.78 1.33 11.33
C VAL A 43 -7.61 2.38 10.22
N ALA A 44 -7.60 1.96 8.95
CA ALA A 44 -7.56 2.84 7.79
C ALA A 44 -8.76 3.79 7.78
N THR A 45 -9.97 3.24 8.00
CA THR A 45 -11.21 4.02 8.05
C THR A 45 -11.19 5.01 9.20
N ALA A 46 -10.78 4.59 10.40
CA ALA A 46 -10.67 5.47 11.55
C ALA A 46 -9.67 6.62 11.30
N ARG A 47 -8.52 6.33 10.67
CA ARG A 47 -7.53 7.33 10.27
C ARG A 47 -8.08 8.29 9.22
N ILE A 48 -8.73 7.79 8.17
CA ILE A 48 -9.32 8.62 7.09
C ILE A 48 -10.44 9.52 7.65
N TYR A 49 -11.30 8.99 8.51
CA TYR A 49 -12.35 9.76 9.17
C TYR A 49 -11.76 10.87 10.07
N LYS A 50 -10.72 10.55 10.85
CA LYS A 50 -9.99 11.53 11.66
C LYS A 50 -9.28 12.58 10.80
N ASP A 51 -8.68 12.18 9.69
CA ASP A 51 -8.00 13.09 8.76
C ASP A 51 -8.99 14.02 8.05
N ALA A 52 -10.15 13.51 7.62
CA ALA A 52 -11.21 14.28 6.99
C ALA A 52 -11.83 15.32 7.94
N THR A 53 -11.88 15.02 9.24
CA THR A 53 -12.40 15.93 10.26
C THR A 53 -11.38 16.98 10.72
N THR A 54 -10.07 16.71 10.57
CA THR A 54 -8.99 17.61 11.06
C THR A 54 -8.31 18.44 9.97
N ASN A 55 -8.26 17.98 8.71
CA ASN A 55 -7.58 18.69 7.61
C ASN A 55 -8.55 19.47 6.72
N ALA A 56 -8.60 20.80 6.91
CA ALA A 56 -9.45 21.72 6.13
C ALA A 56 -9.17 21.68 4.60
N SER A 57 -7.93 21.37 4.19
CA SER A 57 -7.53 21.29 2.77
C SER A 57 -8.01 20.02 2.04
N ARG A 58 -8.49 19.00 2.78
CA ARG A 58 -9.10 17.77 2.23
C ARG A 58 -10.62 17.77 2.31
N ARG A 59 -11.25 18.88 2.75
CA ARG A 59 -12.72 19.04 2.75
C ARG A 59 -13.37 18.83 1.37
N ASN A 60 -12.61 19.00 0.28
CA ASN A 60 -13.12 18.75 -1.08
C ASN A 60 -13.10 17.27 -1.50
N VAL A 61 -12.63 16.35 -0.64
CA VAL A 61 -12.89 14.90 -0.77
C VAL A 61 -14.11 14.49 0.08
N GLY A 62 -14.73 15.46 0.78
CA GLY A 62 -15.77 15.21 1.77
C GLY A 62 -16.74 16.38 1.90
N GLU A 63 -17.52 16.64 0.84
CA GLU A 63 -18.92 17.08 1.03
C GLU A 63 -19.83 15.89 1.40
N ALA A 64 -19.26 14.73 1.76
CA ALA A 64 -20.01 13.58 2.23
C ALA A 64 -20.40 13.79 3.70
N SER A 65 -21.64 14.22 3.89
CA SER A 65 -22.40 14.20 5.13
C SER A 65 -22.75 12.75 5.55
N GLY A 66 -21.78 11.82 5.46
CA GLY A 66 -21.98 10.39 5.62
C GLY A 66 -21.38 9.88 6.93
N SER A 67 -22.07 8.91 7.53
CA SER A 67 -21.59 8.14 8.67
C SER A 67 -20.26 7.43 8.36
N LEU A 68 -19.58 6.91 9.38
CA LEU A 68 -18.39 6.06 9.21
C LEU A 68 -18.62 4.93 8.19
N ALA A 69 -19.85 4.39 8.13
CA ALA A 69 -20.24 3.34 7.19
C ALA A 69 -20.25 3.78 5.72
N ASP A 70 -20.57 5.06 5.46
CA ASP A 70 -20.58 5.60 4.09
C ASP A 70 -19.15 5.74 3.56
N VAL A 71 -18.22 6.17 4.43
CA VAL A 71 -16.78 6.25 4.12
C VAL A 71 -16.20 4.87 3.82
N ILE A 72 -16.53 3.85 4.62
CA ILE A 72 -16.13 2.45 4.37
C ILE A 72 -16.61 1.99 3.00
N THR A 73 -17.90 2.24 2.70
CA THR A 73 -18.52 1.83 1.45
C THR A 73 -17.85 2.49 0.23
N GLU A 74 -17.48 3.76 0.34
CA GLU A 74 -16.80 4.48 -0.74
C GLU A 74 -15.36 3.96 -0.95
N ILE A 75 -14.64 3.67 0.12
CA ILE A 75 -13.30 3.08 0.06
C ILE A 75 -13.34 1.70 -0.61
N HIS A 76 -14.29 0.84 -0.20
CA HIS A 76 -14.46 -0.48 -0.82
C HIS A 76 -14.74 -0.37 -2.31
N LYS A 77 -15.70 0.49 -2.70
CA LYS A 77 -16.01 0.72 -4.12
C LYS A 77 -14.80 1.18 -4.91
N ARG A 78 -13.97 2.06 -4.31
CA ARG A 78 -12.74 2.54 -4.94
C ARG A 78 -11.74 1.39 -5.17
N ILE A 79 -11.50 0.57 -4.15
CA ILE A 79 -10.60 -0.60 -4.23
C ILE A 79 -11.10 -1.60 -5.28
N GLU A 80 -12.38 -1.96 -5.25
CA GLU A 80 -12.98 -2.90 -6.21
C GLU A 80 -12.91 -2.40 -7.66
N ASN A 81 -13.22 -1.12 -7.87
CA ASN A 81 -13.14 -0.52 -9.20
C ASN A 81 -11.69 -0.48 -9.70
N GLU A 82 -10.73 -0.20 -8.82
CA GLU A 82 -9.32 -0.21 -9.14
C GLU A 82 -8.82 -1.62 -9.50
N GLN A 83 -9.14 -2.62 -8.68
CA GLN A 83 -8.87 -4.03 -8.97
C GLN A 83 -9.44 -4.46 -10.32
N ARG A 84 -10.72 -4.15 -10.57
CA ARG A 84 -11.39 -4.50 -11.84
C ARG A 84 -10.68 -3.85 -13.02
N ARG A 85 -10.27 -2.58 -12.89
CA ARG A 85 -9.57 -1.84 -13.95
C ARG A 85 -8.22 -2.48 -14.25
N PHE A 86 -7.38 -2.71 -13.23
CA PHE A 86 -6.05 -3.27 -13.45
C PHE A 86 -6.08 -4.73 -13.89
N LYS A 87 -7.03 -5.52 -13.40
CA LYS A 87 -7.24 -6.89 -13.87
C LYS A 87 -7.64 -6.92 -15.35
N ALA A 88 -8.48 -5.99 -15.80
CA ALA A 88 -8.88 -5.90 -17.21
C ALA A 88 -7.74 -5.43 -18.13
N MET A 89 -6.87 -4.54 -17.66
CA MET A 89 -5.77 -3.98 -18.46
C MET A 89 -4.53 -4.87 -18.48
N TYR A 90 -4.14 -5.38 -17.32
CA TYR A 90 -2.83 -6.00 -17.09
C TYR A 90 -2.92 -7.45 -16.61
N HIS A 91 -4.12 -7.96 -16.30
CA HIS A 91 -4.34 -9.30 -15.74
C HIS A 91 -3.61 -9.53 -14.41
N VAL A 92 -3.31 -8.47 -13.68
CA VAL A 92 -2.69 -8.51 -12.35
C VAL A 92 -3.62 -7.92 -11.30
N ASP A 93 -3.51 -8.43 -10.07
CA ASP A 93 -4.12 -7.82 -8.89
C ASP A 93 -3.08 -6.93 -8.20
N PRO A 94 -3.27 -5.61 -8.14
CA PRO A 94 -2.32 -4.71 -7.48
C PRO A 94 -2.26 -4.91 -5.95
N TYR A 95 -3.21 -5.64 -5.38
CA TYR A 95 -3.25 -5.98 -3.96
C TYR A 95 -2.83 -7.44 -3.68
N GLY A 96 -2.41 -8.18 -4.72
CA GLY A 96 -1.87 -9.53 -4.57
C GLY A 96 -0.55 -9.48 -3.81
N LEU A 97 -0.54 -9.98 -2.58
CA LEU A 97 0.60 -9.94 -1.67
C LEU A 97 1.81 -10.68 -2.24
N GLU A 98 1.60 -11.69 -3.07
CA GLU A 98 2.63 -12.47 -3.76
C GLU A 98 3.56 -11.63 -4.66
N ASN A 99 3.15 -10.43 -5.03
CA ASN A 99 3.92 -9.54 -5.90
C ASN A 99 5.00 -8.74 -5.15
N PHE A 100 5.08 -8.86 -3.81
CA PHE A 100 5.92 -8.03 -2.96
C PHE A 100 6.99 -8.83 -2.21
N ASP A 101 8.13 -8.20 -1.92
CA ASP A 101 9.24 -8.82 -1.19
C ASP A 101 9.08 -8.69 0.33
N LEU A 102 8.41 -7.63 0.78
CA LEU A 102 8.15 -7.32 2.18
C LEU A 102 6.72 -6.82 2.36
N ILE A 103 6.00 -7.40 3.32
CA ILE A 103 4.66 -6.97 3.72
C ILE A 103 4.75 -6.44 5.15
N ILE A 104 4.32 -5.21 5.38
CA ILE A 104 4.38 -4.55 6.69
C ILE A 104 2.97 -4.18 7.14
N ASP A 105 2.55 -4.68 8.29
CA ASP A 105 1.35 -4.18 8.95
C ASP A 105 1.64 -2.80 9.57
N THR A 106 0.94 -1.76 9.11
CA THR A 106 1.13 -0.38 9.56
C THR A 106 0.09 0.08 10.59
N SER A 107 -0.76 -0.85 11.07
CA SER A 107 -1.85 -0.55 12.02
C SER A 107 -1.35 0.05 13.33
N ARG A 108 -0.20 -0.43 13.84
CA ARG A 108 0.38 0.00 15.14
C ARG A 108 1.78 0.61 15.04
N HIS A 109 2.33 0.78 13.85
CA HIS A 109 3.64 1.38 13.64
C HIS A 109 3.53 2.88 13.35
N THR A 110 4.50 3.65 13.85
CA THR A 110 4.69 5.04 13.38
C THR A 110 5.40 5.03 12.02
N PRO A 111 5.24 6.06 11.18
CA PRO A 111 5.96 6.16 9.91
C PRO A 111 7.48 5.95 10.03
N GLU A 112 8.08 6.44 11.12
CA GLU A 112 9.51 6.30 11.39
C GLU A 112 9.90 4.83 11.63
N THR A 113 9.09 4.10 12.38
CA THR A 113 9.35 2.67 12.64
C THR A 113 9.18 1.85 11.37
N VAL A 114 8.15 2.14 10.57
CA VAL A 114 7.96 1.52 9.25
C VAL A 114 9.18 1.75 8.36
N ALA A 115 9.68 2.99 8.29
CA ALA A 115 10.85 3.32 7.47
C ALA A 115 12.11 2.57 7.91
N LEU A 116 12.35 2.44 9.22
CA LEU A 116 13.46 1.65 9.76
C LEU A 116 13.34 0.17 9.40
N THR A 117 12.14 -0.42 9.56
CA THR A 117 11.90 -1.81 9.17
C THR A 117 12.17 -2.04 7.68
N ILE A 118 11.68 -1.16 6.81
CA ILE A 118 11.95 -1.22 5.36
C ILE A 118 13.45 -1.18 5.10
N PHE A 119 14.17 -0.24 5.72
CA PHE A 119 15.60 -0.07 5.52
C PHE A 119 16.39 -1.32 5.96
N ASP A 120 16.09 -1.88 7.12
CA ASP A 120 16.78 -3.07 7.63
C ASP A 120 16.55 -4.30 6.76
N VAL A 121 15.32 -4.50 6.28
CA VAL A 121 14.99 -5.61 5.36
C VAL A 121 15.64 -5.38 4.00
N TYR A 122 15.59 -4.16 3.46
CA TYR A 122 16.25 -3.80 2.19
C TYR A 122 17.75 -4.09 2.21
N ARG A 123 18.44 -3.78 3.31
CA ARG A 123 19.87 -4.09 3.46
C ARG A 123 20.16 -5.60 3.44
N ARG A 124 19.26 -6.42 4.01
CA ARG A 124 19.38 -7.89 3.95
C ARG A 124 19.09 -8.40 2.54
N TRP A 125 18.09 -7.84 1.87
CA TRP A 125 17.75 -8.17 0.48
C TRP A 125 18.94 -7.93 -0.45
N LEU A 126 19.63 -6.80 -0.33
CA LEU A 126 20.84 -6.48 -1.12
C LEU A 126 21.99 -7.48 -0.93
N GLN A 127 22.06 -8.17 0.21
CA GLN A 127 23.13 -9.13 0.54
C GLN A 127 22.73 -10.58 0.22
N SER A 128 21.50 -10.81 -0.23
CA SER A 128 20.95 -12.13 -0.45
C SER A 128 21.12 -12.58 -1.90
N GLU A 129 21.55 -13.83 -2.11
CA GLU A 129 21.54 -14.45 -3.45
C GLU A 129 20.14 -14.94 -3.84
N THR A 130 19.33 -15.27 -2.84
CA THR A 130 17.93 -15.64 -2.99
C THR A 130 17.11 -14.96 -1.90
N TRP A 131 15.96 -14.41 -2.26
CA TRP A 131 15.06 -13.76 -1.32
C TRP A 131 13.77 -14.55 -1.17
N LYS A 132 13.30 -14.65 0.07
CA LYS A 132 11.96 -15.15 0.40
C LYS A 132 11.16 -13.98 0.95
N GLN A 133 9.93 -13.84 0.50
CA GLN A 133 9.00 -12.85 1.01
C GLN A 133 8.96 -12.84 2.55
N GLU A 134 9.08 -11.66 3.13
CA GLU A 134 9.02 -11.46 4.57
C GLU A 134 7.73 -10.74 4.98
N PHE A 135 7.22 -11.12 6.14
CA PHE A 135 6.06 -10.52 6.76
C PHE A 135 6.51 -9.87 8.07
N SER A 136 6.38 -8.55 8.14
CA SER A 136 6.52 -7.80 9.38
C SER A 136 5.13 -7.69 10.00
N GLU A 137 4.74 -8.75 10.70
CA GLU A 137 3.53 -8.78 11.50
C GLU A 137 3.83 -8.35 12.93
N ILE A 138 2.85 -7.68 13.54
CA ILE A 138 2.83 -7.50 14.99
C ILE A 138 2.66 -8.89 15.63
N PRO A 139 3.38 -9.23 16.71
CA PRO A 139 3.20 -10.49 17.41
C PRO A 139 1.71 -10.77 17.69
N ILE A 140 1.26 -11.99 17.41
CA ILE A 140 -0.13 -12.46 17.38
C ILE A 140 -0.99 -11.99 18.57
N GLY A 141 -0.40 -11.73 19.74
CA GLY A 141 -1.10 -11.21 20.92
C GLY A 141 -1.51 -9.73 20.90
N TYR A 142 -1.21 -8.98 19.84
CA TYR A 142 -1.53 -7.55 19.72
C TYR A 142 -2.23 -7.18 18.39
N SER A 143 -2.56 -8.19 17.57
CA SER A 143 -3.30 -8.04 16.33
C SER A 143 -4.79 -8.24 16.59
N PHE A 144 -5.62 -7.26 16.22
CA PHE A 144 -7.08 -7.36 16.32
C PHE A 144 -7.69 -8.31 15.26
N LYS A 145 -6.87 -8.89 14.37
CA LYS A 145 -7.32 -9.82 13.31
C LYS A 145 -8.02 -11.09 13.84
N ASN A 146 -7.93 -11.40 15.14
CA ASN A 146 -8.51 -12.60 15.75
C ASN A 146 -9.67 -12.33 16.74
N GLU A 147 -10.20 -11.11 16.83
CA GLU A 147 -11.31 -10.78 17.75
C GLU A 147 -12.72 -10.86 17.13
N TYR A 148 -12.88 -11.46 15.94
CA TYR A 148 -14.19 -11.67 15.31
C TYR A 148 -14.44 -13.12 14.90
#